data_AF-F2K7W1-F1
#
_entry.id   AF-F2K7W1-F1
#
_cell.length_a   1.000
_cell.length_b   1.000
_cell.length_c   1.000
_cell.angle_alpha   90.00
_cell.angle_beta   90.00
_cell.angle_gamma   90.00
#
_symmetry.space_group_name_H-M   'P 1'
#
loop_
_entity.id
_entity.type
_entity.pdbx_description
1 polymer ?
#
loop_
_entity_poly.entity_id
_entity_poly.type
_entity_poly.pdbx_seq_one_letter_code
_entity_poly.pdbx_strand_id
1 'polypeptide(L)'
;MLLKFAEYSMISGPLEGIKLSSKCTISQYMDMVAAQDRVAIANFIEQRFLERYLDPVTVRCNSKNGFSIMAISCLMIEALECFAQGRKDSNQLSRRMFHDFFDCHQQFSSFRAIANDFYVHVRCGILHQAETTGGWRIVRKGPLIEGKVINATQFEGRLRKALSDYCARLKAEDWNSSVWEAFKRKMDSVCTNASAQ
;
A
#
# COMPACT_ATOMS: atom_id res chain seq x y z
N MET A 1 -21.97 5.59 -9.37
CA MET A 1 -20.73 5.19 -10.09
C MET A 1 -20.79 5.50 -11.58
N LEU A 2 -21.89 5.20 -12.29
CA LEU A 2 -22.10 5.51 -13.72
C LEU A 2 -21.84 6.99 -14.12
N LEU A 3 -22.11 7.95 -13.23
CA LEU A 3 -21.94 9.39 -13.53
C LEU A 3 -20.47 9.86 -13.66
N LYS A 4 -19.50 9.20 -13.02
CA LYS A 4 -18.07 9.56 -13.15
C LYS A 4 -17.39 8.94 -14.37
N PHE A 5 -17.97 7.89 -14.97
CA PHE A 5 -17.46 7.33 -16.23
C PHE A 5 -17.60 8.35 -17.37
N ALA A 6 -18.65 9.19 -17.33
CA ALA A 6 -18.81 10.30 -18.27
C ALA A 6 -17.75 11.40 -18.07
N GLU A 7 -17.29 11.65 -16.84
CA GLU A 7 -16.22 12.63 -16.59
C GLU A 7 -14.85 12.16 -17.15
N TYR A 8 -14.58 10.85 -17.19
CA TYR A 8 -13.37 10.33 -17.83
C TYR A 8 -13.41 10.44 -19.36
N SER A 9 -14.60 10.34 -19.98
CA SER A 9 -14.76 10.59 -21.41
C SER A 9 -14.58 12.06 -21.81
N MET A 10 -14.51 12.98 -20.84
CA MET A 10 -14.26 14.42 -21.05
C MET A 10 -12.78 14.79 -20.92
N ILE A 11 -11.89 13.82 -20.62
CA ILE A 11 -10.44 14.04 -20.56
C ILE A 11 -9.90 13.98 -21.99
N SER A 12 -9.38 15.10 -22.49
CA SER A 12 -8.83 15.25 -23.84
C SER A 12 -7.49 14.51 -23.98
N GLY A 13 -7.55 13.21 -24.30
CA GLY A 13 -6.39 12.38 -24.66
C GLY A 13 -6.71 10.88 -24.59
N PRO A 14 -6.03 10.02 -25.37
CA PRO A 14 -6.32 8.59 -25.33
C PRO A 14 -5.88 7.99 -23.98
N LEU A 15 -6.85 7.65 -23.12
CA LEU A 15 -6.66 6.94 -21.85
C LEU A 15 -5.90 5.60 -22.03
N GLU A 16 -5.84 5.08 -23.26
CA GLU A 16 -5.13 3.88 -23.66
C GLU A 16 -3.62 3.90 -23.33
N GLY A 17 -2.99 5.08 -23.28
CA GLY A 17 -1.54 5.20 -23.02
C GLY A 17 -1.14 5.30 -21.55
N ILE A 18 -2.08 5.65 -20.66
CA ILE A 18 -1.75 6.03 -19.27
C ILE A 18 -1.68 4.78 -18.39
N LYS A 19 -0.46 4.43 -17.95
CA LYS A 19 -0.19 3.22 -17.15
C LYS A 19 -0.43 3.44 -15.66
N LEU A 20 -1.27 2.58 -15.07
CA LEU A 20 -1.45 2.44 -13.63
C LEU A 20 -0.48 1.41 -13.03
N SER A 21 -0.08 0.40 -13.80
CA SER A 21 1.05 -0.47 -13.48
C SER A 21 1.82 -0.78 -14.76
N SER A 22 2.94 -1.49 -14.66
CA SER A 22 3.67 -1.92 -15.87
C SER A 22 2.80 -2.72 -16.87
N LYS A 23 1.69 -3.33 -16.41
CA LYS A 23 0.78 -4.19 -17.21
C LYS A 23 -0.68 -3.74 -17.26
N CYS A 24 -1.03 -2.58 -16.69
CA CYS A 24 -2.42 -2.11 -16.65
C CYS A 24 -2.50 -0.62 -16.97
N THR A 25 -3.31 -0.26 -17.95
CA THR A 25 -3.65 1.13 -18.28
C THR A 25 -4.95 1.55 -17.58
N ILE A 26 -5.28 2.84 -17.64
CA ILE A 26 -6.59 3.32 -17.16
C ILE A 26 -7.72 2.65 -17.94
N SER A 27 -7.63 2.58 -19.27
CA SER A 27 -8.66 1.94 -20.10
C SER A 27 -8.90 0.49 -19.68
N GLN A 28 -7.83 -0.30 -19.52
CA GLN A 28 -7.94 -1.71 -19.10
C GLN A 28 -8.56 -1.83 -17.70
N TYR A 29 -8.21 -0.95 -16.77
CA TYR A 29 -8.85 -0.92 -15.45
C TYR A 29 -10.35 -0.62 -15.57
N MET A 30 -10.75 0.33 -16.42
CA MET A 30 -12.16 0.67 -16.62
C MET A 30 -12.95 -0.49 -17.24
N ASP A 31 -12.36 -1.25 -18.17
CA ASP A 31 -12.97 -2.46 -18.73
C ASP A 31 -13.22 -3.50 -17.64
N MET A 32 -12.26 -3.72 -16.72
CA MET A 32 -12.44 -4.61 -15.57
C MET A 32 -13.56 -4.13 -14.64
N VAL A 33 -13.67 -2.82 -14.41
CA VAL A 33 -14.73 -2.24 -13.58
C VAL A 33 -16.10 -2.40 -14.24
N ALA A 34 -16.21 -2.20 -15.55
CA ALA A 34 -17.46 -2.41 -16.30
C ALA A 34 -17.93 -3.87 -16.24
N ALA A 35 -16.99 -4.82 -16.30
CA ALA A 35 -17.24 -6.24 -16.13
C ALA A 35 -17.45 -6.68 -14.66
N GLN A 36 -17.23 -5.79 -13.69
CA GLN A 36 -17.16 -6.12 -12.25
C GLN A 36 -16.18 -7.27 -11.96
N ASP A 37 -15.07 -7.34 -12.71
CA ASP A 37 -14.07 -8.40 -12.58
C ASP A 37 -13.19 -8.17 -11.34
N ARG A 38 -13.72 -8.57 -10.19
CA ARG A 38 -13.07 -8.49 -8.88
C ARG A 38 -11.71 -9.19 -8.87
N VAL A 39 -11.57 -10.29 -9.60
CA VAL A 39 -10.34 -11.09 -9.62
C VAL A 39 -9.25 -10.37 -10.41
N ALA A 40 -9.58 -9.87 -11.60
CA ALA A 40 -8.63 -9.10 -12.42
C ALA A 40 -8.18 -7.83 -11.69
N ILE A 41 -9.10 -7.08 -11.08
CA ILE A 41 -8.78 -5.85 -10.34
C ILE A 41 -7.87 -6.17 -9.14
N ALA A 42 -8.18 -7.20 -8.35
CA ALA A 42 -7.36 -7.57 -7.20
C ALA A 42 -5.94 -8.01 -7.61
N ASN A 43 -5.80 -8.73 -8.73
CA ASN A 43 -4.51 -9.12 -9.29
C ASN A 43 -3.72 -7.91 -9.81
N PHE A 44 -4.38 -6.96 -10.47
CA PHE A 44 -3.78 -5.69 -10.87
C PHE A 44 -3.22 -4.91 -9.68
N ILE A 45 -3.99 -4.81 -8.59
CA ILE A 45 -3.58 -4.11 -7.38
C ILE A 45 -2.40 -4.79 -6.70
N GLU A 46 -2.44 -6.12 -6.60
CA GLU A 46 -1.32 -6.90 -6.07
C GLU A 46 -0.05 -6.59 -6.87
N GLN A 47 -0.12 -6.69 -8.20
CA GLN A 47 1.01 -6.37 -9.07
C GLN A 47 1.51 -4.93 -8.86
N ARG A 48 0.62 -3.94 -8.83
CA ARG A 48 0.97 -2.52 -8.65
C ARG A 48 1.75 -2.31 -7.35
N PHE A 49 1.36 -2.95 -6.26
CA PHE A 49 2.05 -2.83 -4.98
C PHE A 49 3.37 -3.59 -4.96
N LEU A 50 3.39 -4.81 -5.52
CA LEU A 50 4.61 -5.60 -5.63
C LEU A 50 5.69 -4.86 -6.42
N GLU A 51 5.38 -4.38 -7.61
CA GLU A 51 6.36 -3.75 -8.51
C GLU A 51 6.88 -2.40 -7.96
N ARG A 52 6.03 -1.65 -7.25
CA ARG A 52 6.38 -0.30 -6.74
C ARG A 52 7.10 -0.31 -5.40
N TYR A 53 6.84 -1.32 -4.57
CA TYR A 53 7.33 -1.35 -3.20
C TYR A 53 8.16 -2.60 -2.93
N LEU A 54 7.56 -3.79 -2.98
CA LEU A 54 8.19 -4.98 -2.40
C LEU A 54 9.28 -5.58 -3.28
N ASP A 55 9.06 -5.74 -4.57
CA ASP A 55 10.01 -6.39 -5.48
C ASP A 55 11.35 -5.64 -5.57
N PRO A 56 11.40 -4.29 -5.65
CA PRO A 56 12.65 -3.53 -5.64
C PRO A 56 13.55 -3.80 -4.42
N VAL A 57 12.96 -4.10 -3.26
CA VAL A 57 13.71 -4.38 -2.01
C VAL A 57 13.89 -5.88 -1.73
N THR A 58 13.30 -6.74 -2.55
CA THR A 58 13.34 -8.20 -2.41
C THR A 58 14.55 -8.84 -3.09
N VAL A 59 15.23 -8.11 -3.99
CA VAL A 59 16.36 -8.60 -4.82
C VAL A 59 17.45 -9.27 -3.96
N ARG A 60 17.75 -10.54 -4.25
CA ARG A 60 18.82 -11.33 -3.62
C ARG A 60 20.20 -10.85 -4.09
N CYS A 61 20.62 -9.67 -3.67
CA CYS A 61 21.97 -9.16 -3.91
C CYS A 61 22.65 -8.69 -2.62
N ASN A 62 23.97 -8.53 -2.69
CA ASN A 62 24.80 -8.06 -1.57
C ASN A 62 24.45 -6.63 -1.11
N SER A 63 23.66 -5.88 -1.89
CA SER A 63 23.26 -4.50 -1.59
C SER A 63 21.98 -4.37 -0.76
N LYS A 64 21.39 -5.47 -0.25
CA LYS A 64 20.21 -5.39 0.63
C LYS A 64 20.53 -4.59 1.90
N ASN A 65 19.79 -3.51 2.12
CA ASN A 65 19.88 -2.68 3.31
C ASN A 65 18.56 -2.68 4.09
N GLY A 66 18.62 -2.95 5.40
CA GLY A 66 17.44 -2.98 6.28
C GLY A 66 16.73 -1.62 6.37
N PHE A 67 17.48 -0.53 6.33
CA PHE A 67 16.95 0.83 6.30
C PHE A 67 16.06 1.06 5.07
N SER A 68 16.53 0.70 3.87
CA SER A 68 15.76 0.83 2.63
C SER A 68 14.51 -0.04 2.63
N ILE A 69 14.61 -1.27 3.14
CA ILE A 69 13.45 -2.16 3.29
C ILE A 69 12.40 -1.52 4.21
N MET A 70 12.80 -0.97 5.35
CA MET A 70 11.86 -0.33 6.29
C MET A 70 11.28 0.97 5.74
N ALA A 71 12.07 1.78 5.03
CA ALA A 71 11.60 3.00 4.39
C ALA A 71 10.47 2.70 3.40
N ILE A 72 10.71 1.74 2.48
CA ILE A 72 9.70 1.30 1.51
C ILE A 72 8.50 0.65 2.20
N SER A 73 8.72 -0.11 3.26
CA SER A 73 7.63 -0.71 4.05
C SER A 73 6.73 0.36 4.67
N CYS A 74 7.30 1.44 5.21
CA CYS A 74 6.51 2.55 5.78
C CYS A 74 5.68 3.26 4.70
N LEU A 75 6.26 3.52 3.52
CA LEU A 75 5.53 4.12 2.40
C LEU A 75 4.38 3.23 1.93
N MET A 76 4.61 1.91 1.87
CA MET A 76 3.60 0.94 1.46
C MET A 76 2.46 0.83 2.48
N ILE A 77 2.74 0.85 3.79
CA ILE A 77 1.70 0.82 4.84
C ILE A 77 0.71 1.97 4.62
N GLU A 78 1.21 3.19 4.50
CA GLU A 78 0.34 4.37 4.30
C GLU A 78 -0.44 4.29 2.99
N ALA A 79 0.20 3.81 1.92
CA ALA A 79 -0.47 3.62 0.64
C ALA A 79 -1.59 2.57 0.75
N LEU A 80 -1.31 1.40 1.31
CA LEU A 80 -2.28 0.31 1.46
C LEU A 80 -3.47 0.73 2.31
N GLU A 81 -3.24 1.46 3.40
CA GLU A 81 -4.32 2.01 4.23
C GLU A 81 -5.16 3.05 3.49
N CYS A 82 -4.57 3.88 2.63
CA CYS A 82 -5.35 4.78 1.76
C CYS A 82 -6.29 3.99 0.84
N PHE A 83 -5.87 2.82 0.33
CA PHE A 83 -6.74 1.94 -0.45
C PHE A 83 -7.84 1.32 0.41
N ALA A 84 -7.48 0.72 1.55
CA ALA A 84 -8.41 0.06 2.45
C ALA A 84 -9.48 1.01 3.01
N GLN A 85 -9.13 2.27 3.27
CA GLN A 85 -10.03 3.29 3.82
C GLN A 85 -10.69 4.17 2.74
N GLY A 86 -10.27 4.04 1.47
CA GLY A 86 -10.79 4.84 0.36
C GLY A 86 -10.46 6.32 0.44
N ARG A 87 -9.24 6.65 0.90
CA ARG A 87 -8.77 8.03 1.08
C ARG A 87 -7.88 8.49 -0.07
N LYS A 88 -8.08 9.74 -0.51
CA LYS A 88 -7.23 10.35 -1.55
C LYS A 88 -5.76 10.37 -1.15
N ASP A 89 -5.45 10.72 0.10
CA ASP A 89 -4.12 10.76 0.68
C ASP A 89 -4.17 10.48 2.21
N SER A 90 -2.99 10.50 2.85
CA SER A 90 -2.82 10.35 4.31
C SER A 90 -2.49 11.68 5.01
N ASN A 91 -2.78 12.83 4.39
CA ASN A 91 -2.43 14.13 4.98
C ASN A 91 -3.07 14.30 6.35
N GLN A 92 -2.24 14.61 7.35
CA GLN A 92 -2.62 14.73 8.78
C GLN A 92 -3.16 13.42 9.42
N LEU A 93 -3.22 12.32 8.67
CA LEU A 93 -3.74 11.03 9.11
C LEU A 93 -2.66 9.95 9.22
N SER A 94 -1.44 10.21 8.73
CA SER A 94 -0.33 9.24 8.70
C SER A 94 -0.14 8.49 10.02
N ARG A 95 -0.10 9.19 11.17
CA ARG A 95 -0.01 8.54 12.49
C ARG A 95 -1.13 7.54 12.74
N ARG A 96 -2.37 7.92 12.44
CA ARG A 96 -3.56 7.07 12.59
C ARG A 96 -3.50 5.87 11.66
N MET A 97 -3.05 6.05 10.42
CA MET A 97 -2.90 4.96 9.45
C MET A 97 -2.00 3.83 9.97
N PHE A 98 -0.88 4.16 10.64
CA PHE A 98 -0.03 3.14 11.25
C PHE A 98 -0.73 2.39 12.39
N HIS A 99 -1.55 3.08 13.19
CA HIS A 99 -2.33 2.44 14.24
C HIS A 99 -3.38 1.50 13.64
N ASP A 100 -4.19 2.02 12.71
CA ASP A 100 -5.23 1.26 12.01
C ASP A 100 -4.63 0.01 11.33
N PHE A 101 -3.47 0.15 10.67
CA PHE A 101 -2.77 -0.96 10.04
C PHE A 101 -2.35 -2.05 11.05
N PHE A 102 -1.67 -1.68 12.14
CA PHE A 102 -1.22 -2.67 13.12
C PHE A 102 -2.37 -3.35 13.88
N ASP A 103 -3.50 -2.66 14.03
CA ASP A 103 -4.72 -3.25 14.59
C ASP A 103 -5.35 -4.26 13.62
N CYS A 104 -5.51 -3.88 12.35
CA CYS A 104 -6.19 -4.70 11.34
C CYS A 104 -5.41 -5.95 10.91
N HIS A 105 -4.07 -5.90 10.93
CA HIS A 105 -3.24 -6.98 10.40
C HIS A 105 -2.67 -7.85 11.52
N GLN A 106 -3.23 -9.05 11.72
CA GLN A 106 -2.88 -9.96 12.83
C GLN A 106 -1.39 -10.35 12.86
N GLN A 107 -0.75 -10.44 11.70
CA GLN A 107 0.69 -10.67 11.58
C GLN A 107 1.55 -9.53 12.16
N PHE A 108 0.97 -8.37 12.44
CA PHE A 108 1.63 -7.25 13.13
C PHE A 108 1.07 -7.01 14.54
N SER A 109 0.41 -7.99 15.15
CA SER A 109 -0.14 -7.87 16.52
C SER A 109 0.89 -7.40 17.57
N SER A 110 2.16 -7.77 17.43
CA SER A 110 3.26 -7.30 18.30
C SER A 110 3.56 -5.79 18.19
N PHE A 111 3.03 -5.11 17.17
CA PHE A 111 3.22 -3.68 16.94
C PHE A 111 2.09 -2.81 17.48
N ARG A 112 0.93 -3.38 17.87
CA ARG A 112 -0.23 -2.61 18.35
C ARG A 112 0.12 -1.71 19.54
N ALA A 113 0.74 -2.29 20.57
CA ALA A 113 1.11 -1.57 21.78
C ALA A 113 2.20 -0.51 21.58
N ILE A 114 2.95 -0.59 20.47
CA ILE A 114 4.09 0.30 20.17
C ILE A 114 3.84 1.15 18.92
N ALA A 115 2.61 1.19 18.40
CA ALA A 115 2.30 1.83 17.12
C ALA A 115 2.75 3.30 17.08
N ASN A 116 2.50 4.04 18.17
CA ASN A 116 2.94 5.44 18.28
C ASN A 116 4.47 5.57 18.38
N ASP A 117 5.13 4.69 19.14
CA ASP A 117 6.61 4.70 19.27
C ASP A 117 7.27 4.37 17.93
N PHE A 118 6.75 3.37 17.21
CA PHE A 118 7.16 3.02 15.85
C PHE A 118 6.97 4.20 14.89
N TYR A 119 5.80 4.85 14.92
CA TYR A 119 5.52 5.98 14.03
C TYR A 119 6.51 7.12 14.23
N VAL A 120 6.75 7.52 15.48
CA VAL A 120 7.64 8.64 15.81
C VAL A 120 9.09 8.29 15.52
N HIS A 121 9.57 7.15 15.99
CA HIS A 121 11.01 6.87 16.01
C HIS A 121 11.51 6.08 14.81
N VAL A 122 10.65 5.29 14.16
CA VAL A 122 11.02 4.49 12.98
C VAL A 122 10.55 5.20 11.72
N ARG A 123 9.23 5.37 11.52
CA ARG A 123 8.72 5.98 10.27
C ARG A 123 9.20 7.43 10.11
N CYS A 124 8.92 8.30 11.08
CA CYS A 124 9.30 9.71 10.98
C CYS A 124 10.83 9.91 11.07
N GLY A 125 11.53 9.10 11.87
CA GLY A 125 12.99 9.07 11.87
C GLY A 125 13.55 8.80 10.48
N ILE A 126 13.12 7.69 9.85
CA ILE A 126 13.60 7.30 8.52
C ILE A 126 13.32 8.40 7.50
N LEU A 127 12.13 9.00 7.53
CA LEU A 127 11.72 10.01 6.55
C LEU A 127 12.43 11.35 6.72
N HIS A 128 12.57 11.85 7.96
CA HIS A 128 13.02 13.22 8.22
C HIS A 128 14.49 13.32 8.63
N GLN A 129 15.07 12.25 9.16
CA GLN A 129 16.41 12.25 9.78
C GLN A 129 17.40 11.28 9.12
N ALA A 130 16.94 10.48 8.16
CA ALA A 130 17.74 9.40 7.55
C ALA A 130 18.28 8.38 8.58
N GLU A 131 17.62 8.23 9.74
CA GLU A 131 17.99 7.31 10.80
C GLU A 131 16.76 6.78 11.58
N THR A 132 16.93 5.80 12.45
CA THR A 132 15.93 5.50 13.49
C THR A 132 16.34 6.19 14.79
N THR A 133 15.39 6.80 15.49
CA THR A 133 15.67 7.55 16.72
C THR A 133 15.22 6.79 17.97
N GLY A 134 15.38 7.34 19.18
CA GLY A 134 14.81 6.77 20.41
C GLY A 134 15.33 5.37 20.78
N GLY A 135 16.54 5.01 20.33
CA GLY A 135 17.17 3.72 20.56
C GLY A 135 16.71 2.59 19.64
N TRP A 136 15.87 2.90 18.64
CA TRP A 136 15.44 1.92 17.65
C TRP A 136 16.60 1.49 16.75
N ARG A 137 16.63 0.21 16.40
CA ARG A 137 17.61 -0.39 15.49
C ARG A 137 16.94 -1.29 14.48
N ILE A 138 17.51 -1.35 13.29
CA ILE A 138 17.05 -2.22 12.21
C ILE A 138 18.08 -3.32 11.99
N VAL A 139 17.63 -4.57 12.04
CA VAL A 139 18.42 -5.76 11.72
C VAL A 139 17.77 -6.55 10.58
N ARG A 140 18.42 -7.60 10.11
CA ARG A 140 17.89 -8.49 9.04
C ARG A 140 17.84 -9.97 9.43
N LYS A 141 18.27 -10.29 10.65
CA LYS A 141 18.31 -11.65 11.23
C LYS A 141 17.68 -11.58 12.63
N GLY A 142 17.15 -12.72 13.10
CA GLY A 142 16.47 -12.81 14.39
C GLY A 142 14.94 -12.66 14.28
N PRO A 143 14.24 -12.47 15.41
CA PRO A 143 12.78 -12.35 15.45
C PRO A 143 12.29 -11.08 14.74
N LEU A 144 10.99 -10.99 14.44
CA LEU A 144 10.37 -9.80 13.83
C LEU A 144 10.66 -8.53 14.64
N ILE A 145 10.50 -8.63 15.95
CA ILE A 145 10.75 -7.56 16.90
C ILE A 145 11.25 -8.14 18.22
N GLU A 146 12.26 -7.48 18.80
CA GLU A 146 12.80 -7.77 20.14
C GLU A 146 13.18 -6.44 20.80
N GLY A 147 12.38 -6.01 21.78
CA GLY A 147 12.49 -4.65 22.32
C GLY A 147 12.36 -3.60 21.21
N LYS A 148 13.34 -2.69 21.11
CA LYS A 148 13.43 -1.65 20.07
C LYS A 148 14.23 -2.08 18.83
N VAL A 149 14.32 -3.38 18.56
CA VAL A 149 15.02 -3.94 17.40
C VAL A 149 14.01 -4.55 16.44
N ILE A 150 13.96 -4.06 15.19
CA ILE A 150 13.05 -4.58 14.14
C ILE A 150 13.86 -5.36 13.12
N ASN A 151 13.39 -6.55 12.77
CA ASN A 151 13.91 -7.30 11.64
C ASN A 151 13.19 -6.91 10.34
N ALA A 152 13.87 -6.15 9.48
CA ALA A 152 13.34 -5.66 8.23
C ALA A 152 12.93 -6.78 7.26
N THR A 153 13.67 -7.90 7.22
CA THR A 153 13.35 -9.04 6.34
C THR A 153 12.03 -9.70 6.76
N GLN A 154 11.83 -9.90 8.06
CA GLN A 154 10.59 -10.46 8.60
C GLN A 154 9.43 -9.49 8.45
N PHE A 155 9.68 -8.18 8.62
CA PHE A 155 8.69 -7.13 8.44
C PHE A 155 8.18 -7.09 6.98
N GLU A 156 9.09 -7.10 6.00
CA GLU A 156 8.74 -7.14 4.57
C GLU A 156 7.90 -8.38 4.21
N GLY A 157 8.31 -9.57 4.66
CA GLY A 157 7.53 -10.79 4.43
C GLY A 157 6.11 -10.72 5.00
N ARG A 158 5.93 -10.10 6.16
CA ARG A 158 4.59 -9.88 6.77
C ARG A 158 3.79 -8.79 6.05
N LEU A 159 4.46 -7.81 5.47
CA LEU A 159 3.83 -6.79 4.65
C LEU A 159 3.34 -7.37 3.31
N ARG A 160 4.09 -8.29 2.71
CA ARG A 160 3.64 -9.08 1.55
C ARG A 160 2.39 -9.90 1.88
N LYS A 161 2.35 -10.52 3.07
CA LYS A 161 1.14 -11.21 3.55
C LYS A 161 -0.03 -10.23 3.74
N ALA A 162 0.20 -9.03 4.26
CA ALA A 162 -0.85 -8.00 4.41
C ALA A 162 -1.48 -7.61 3.07
N LEU A 163 -0.65 -7.42 2.04
CA LEU A 163 -1.12 -7.17 0.68
C LEU A 163 -1.93 -8.33 0.13
N SER A 164 -1.42 -9.56 0.27
CA SER A 164 -2.10 -10.77 -0.19
C SER A 164 -3.48 -10.93 0.48
N ASP A 165 -3.58 -10.67 1.78
CA ASP A 165 -4.83 -10.72 2.54
C ASP A 165 -5.82 -9.65 2.06
N TYR A 166 -5.35 -8.44 1.80
CA TYR A 166 -6.17 -7.38 1.24
C TYR A 166 -6.73 -7.75 -0.15
N CYS A 167 -5.88 -8.29 -1.04
CA CYS A 167 -6.32 -8.75 -2.36
C CYS A 167 -7.26 -9.96 -2.28
N ALA A 168 -7.04 -10.89 -1.35
CA ALA A 168 -7.96 -12.00 -1.10
C ALA A 168 -9.34 -11.49 -0.64
N ARG A 169 -9.36 -10.48 0.24
CA ARG A 169 -10.59 -9.82 0.68
C ARG A 169 -11.33 -9.15 -0.48
N LEU A 170 -10.65 -8.43 -1.36
CA LEU A 170 -11.26 -7.85 -2.57
C LEU A 170 -11.90 -8.92 -3.46
N LYS A 171 -11.25 -10.08 -3.64
CA LYS A 171 -11.80 -11.20 -4.42
C LYS A 171 -13.07 -11.79 -3.81
N ALA A 172 -13.14 -11.87 -2.48
CA ALA A 172 -14.22 -12.52 -1.76
C ALA A 172 -15.46 -11.64 -1.54
N GLU A 173 -15.26 -10.35 -1.24
CA GLU A 173 -16.34 -9.43 -0.86
C GLU A 173 -17.22 -9.02 -2.04
N ASP A 174 -18.49 -8.74 -1.78
CA ASP A 174 -19.46 -8.26 -2.77
C ASP A 174 -19.04 -6.92 -3.40
N TRP A 175 -19.33 -6.71 -4.67
CA TRP A 175 -18.98 -5.49 -5.42
C TRP A 175 -19.51 -4.19 -4.80
N ASN A 176 -20.60 -4.27 -4.04
CA ASN A 176 -21.24 -3.16 -3.35
C ASN A 176 -20.91 -3.11 -1.85
N SER A 177 -20.00 -3.97 -1.38
CA SER A 177 -19.51 -3.94 0.00
C SER A 177 -18.79 -2.63 0.32
N SER A 178 -18.70 -2.31 1.61
CA SER A 178 -17.93 -1.14 2.08
C SER A 178 -16.45 -1.20 1.68
N VAL A 179 -15.89 -2.40 1.54
CA VAL A 179 -14.52 -2.65 1.06
C VAL A 179 -14.36 -2.19 -0.37
N TRP A 180 -15.26 -2.62 -1.24
CA TRP A 180 -15.24 -2.22 -2.65
C TRP A 180 -15.57 -0.74 -2.83
N GLU A 181 -16.50 -0.18 -2.06
CA GLU A 181 -16.76 1.26 -2.08
C GLU A 181 -15.53 2.08 -1.68
N ALA A 182 -14.79 1.66 -0.65
CA ALA A 182 -13.53 2.29 -0.26
C ALA A 182 -12.48 2.18 -1.38
N PHE A 183 -12.27 0.98 -1.91
CA PHE A 183 -11.35 0.74 -3.01
C PHE A 183 -11.66 1.61 -4.24
N LYS A 184 -12.92 1.65 -4.68
CA LYS A 184 -13.37 2.43 -5.84
C LYS A 184 -13.13 3.92 -5.64
N ARG A 185 -13.45 4.47 -4.46
CA ARG A 185 -13.12 5.88 -4.11
C ARG A 185 -11.63 6.18 -4.20
N LYS A 186 -10.77 5.27 -3.74
CA LYS A 186 -9.32 5.44 -3.89
C LYS A 186 -8.91 5.41 -5.36
N MET A 187 -9.40 4.44 -6.12
CA MET A 187 -9.04 4.27 -7.53
C MET A 187 -9.50 5.42 -8.41
N ASP A 188 -10.66 6.02 -8.12
CA ASP A 188 -11.07 7.28 -8.76
C ASP A 188 -9.98 8.34 -8.61
N SER A 189 -9.47 8.54 -7.39
CA SER A 189 -8.40 9.51 -7.12
C SER A 189 -7.10 9.15 -7.84
N VAL A 190 -6.76 7.85 -7.89
CA VAL A 190 -5.55 7.36 -8.57
C VAL A 190 -5.62 7.64 -10.07
N CYS A 191 -6.75 7.32 -10.70
CA CYS A 191 -6.94 7.56 -12.12
C CYS A 191 -6.94 9.08 -12.39
N THR A 192 -7.53 9.91 -11.52
CA THR A 192 -7.67 11.34 -11.78
C THR A 192 -6.30 12.00 -11.74
N ASN A 193 -5.47 11.61 -10.78
CA ASN A 193 -4.10 12.08 -10.69
C ASN A 193 -3.24 11.59 -11.88
N ALA A 194 -3.47 10.37 -12.38
CA ALA A 194 -2.72 9.83 -13.51
C ALA A 194 -3.11 10.48 -14.85
N SER A 195 -4.34 10.97 -14.96
CA SER A 195 -4.87 11.66 -16.14
C SER A 195 -4.68 13.18 -16.11
N ALA A 196 -4.28 13.76 -14.98
CA ALA A 196 -3.99 15.18 -14.86
C ALA A 196 -2.69 15.49 -15.64
N GLN A 197 -2.83 16.24 -16.73
CA GLN A 197 -1.72 16.85 -17.49
C GLN A 197 -1.55 18.31 -17.07
#